data_AF-A0A1Y1S9N8-F1
#
_entry.id   AF-A0A1Y1S9N8-F1
#
_cell.length_a   1.000
_cell.length_b   1.000
_cell.length_c   1.000
_cell.angle_alpha   90.00
_cell.angle_beta   90.00
_cell.angle_gamma   90.00
#
_symmetry.space_group_name_H-M   'P 1'
#
loop_
_entity.id
_entity.type
_entity.pdbx_description
1 polymer ?
#
loop_
_entity_poly.entity_id
_entity_poly.type
_entity_poly.pdbx_seq_one_letter_code
_entity_poly.pdbx_strand_id
1 'polypeptide(L)'
;MPWDGVRKIIWAKNFDEMEIIGTMHFSVAVPIEADPEFKAMILAAGVTHSGGNKSIDYTYRRHRDEFLECFDPDKTCPSGCIKELLLLIRDHAVSVAKRLSNLEIPEGLPFGLFTGANALIRLQATFHAAVQLSLNGLGIESEAVIRQGLEQLAWSLRVLEIDDPDVSQGIAPNTCISQFKSVFPGAGFVYGALSDAAHLAPRTHKRFLSFVEDGVEVSIRNPNDCASSALFLVFLLDAYIYVARQVSLAVGSELETEFEGCKKLLCQYQDVLPNHALEWFGRWGAGGT
;
A
#
# COMPACT_ATOMS: atom_id res chain seq x y z
N MET A 1 19.94 21.93 -15.56
CA MET A 1 21.14 21.13 -15.90
C MET A 1 20.66 20.01 -16.80
N PRO A 2 21.31 19.73 -17.95
CA PRO A 2 21.06 18.50 -18.68
C PRO A 2 21.35 17.32 -17.77
N TRP A 3 20.48 16.31 -17.77
CA TRP A 3 20.66 15.08 -17.00
C TRP A 3 21.87 14.31 -17.55
N ASP A 4 22.70 13.76 -16.67
CA ASP A 4 23.97 13.11 -16.98
C ASP A 4 23.82 11.61 -17.33
N GLY A 5 22.60 11.15 -17.56
CA GLY A 5 22.29 9.75 -17.86
C GLY A 5 22.34 8.82 -16.63
N VAL A 6 22.74 9.32 -15.46
CA VAL A 6 22.91 8.47 -14.26
C VAL A 6 21.74 8.65 -13.31
N ARG A 7 21.13 7.53 -12.90
CA ARG A 7 20.09 7.51 -11.86
C ARG A 7 20.74 7.16 -10.52
N LYS A 8 20.70 8.10 -9.58
CA LYS A 8 21.07 7.83 -8.18
C LYS A 8 19.81 7.67 -7.34
N ILE A 9 19.56 6.45 -6.90
CA ILE A 9 18.41 6.11 -6.09
C ILE A 9 18.85 6.01 -4.63
N ILE A 10 18.20 6.82 -3.78
CA ILE A 10 18.46 6.84 -2.35
C ILE A 10 17.37 6.00 -1.69
N TRP A 11 17.72 4.76 -1.35
CA TRP A 11 16.85 3.90 -0.56
C TRP A 11 16.83 4.37 0.89
N ALA A 12 15.63 4.49 1.47
CA ALA A 12 15.50 4.60 2.91
C ALA A 12 16.09 3.32 3.52
N LYS A 13 16.94 3.46 4.55
CA LYS A 13 17.63 2.29 5.11
C LYS A 13 16.66 1.28 5.74
N ASN A 14 15.62 1.76 6.44
CA ASN A 14 14.59 0.96 7.11
C ASN A 14 13.24 1.71 7.02
N PHE A 15 12.36 1.34 6.09
CA PHE A 15 10.96 1.78 6.11
C PHE A 15 10.09 0.56 6.40
N ASP A 16 10.21 0.06 7.63
CA ASP A 16 9.51 -1.13 8.05
C ASP A 16 8.07 -0.76 8.43
N GLU A 17 7.10 -1.59 8.05
CA GLU A 17 5.77 -1.50 8.64
C GLU A 17 5.86 -1.77 10.14
N MET A 18 5.12 -0.96 10.88
CA MET A 18 5.13 -0.98 12.34
C MET A 18 3.79 -1.49 12.85
N GLU A 19 3.81 -2.39 13.83
CA GLU A 19 2.64 -2.69 14.64
C GLU A 19 2.71 -1.96 15.98
N ILE A 20 1.53 -1.65 16.52
CA ILE A 20 1.42 -1.01 17.83
C ILE A 20 1.19 -2.10 18.88
N ILE A 21 2.11 -2.19 19.83
CA ILE A 21 2.02 -3.09 20.98
C ILE A 21 1.82 -2.27 22.24
N GLY A 22 1.12 -2.84 23.22
CA GLY A 22 0.98 -2.17 24.51
C GLY A 22 -0.24 -2.61 25.32
N THR A 23 -0.63 -1.73 26.23
CA THR A 23 -1.76 -1.92 27.14
C THR A 23 -2.62 -0.65 27.16
N MET A 24 -3.63 -0.57 28.02
CA MET A 24 -4.37 0.68 28.23
C MET A 24 -3.51 1.82 28.81
N HIS A 25 -2.29 1.53 29.28
CA HIS A 25 -1.42 2.51 29.93
C HIS A 25 -0.23 2.98 29.08
N PHE A 26 0.06 2.30 27.96
CA PHE A 26 1.13 2.68 27.05
C PHE A 26 0.94 2.06 25.68
N SER A 27 1.53 2.68 24.66
CA SER A 27 1.65 2.13 23.31
C SER A 27 3.05 2.39 22.76
N VAL A 28 3.59 1.41 22.03
CA VAL A 28 4.89 1.51 21.36
C VAL A 28 4.76 0.92 19.96
N ALA A 29 5.33 1.60 18.97
CA ALA A 29 5.46 1.09 17.62
C ALA A 29 6.71 0.22 17.49
N VAL A 30 6.57 -1.00 17.00
CA VAL A 30 7.67 -1.94 16.73
C VAL A 30 7.57 -2.48 15.30
N PRO A 31 8.69 -2.78 14.62
CA PRO A 31 8.63 -3.36 13.28
C PRO A 31 7.87 -4.70 13.29
N ILE A 32 6.99 -4.90 12.31
CA ILE A 32 6.20 -6.14 12.18
C ILE A 32 7.10 -7.36 12.01
N GLU A 33 8.24 -7.21 11.36
CA GLU A 33 9.18 -8.30 11.09
C GLU A 33 10.24 -8.44 12.19
N ALA A 34 10.17 -7.64 13.26
CA ALA A 34 11.09 -7.79 14.38
C ALA A 34 10.88 -9.15 15.08
N ASP A 35 11.98 -9.69 15.60
CA ASP A 35 12.01 -10.92 16.36
C ASP A 35 10.97 -10.92 17.52
N PRO A 36 10.21 -12.01 17.72
CA PRO A 36 9.21 -12.09 18.80
C PRO A 36 9.78 -11.87 20.20
N GLU A 37 11.01 -12.32 20.49
CA GLU A 37 11.64 -12.07 21.80
C GLU A 37 11.93 -10.59 22.00
N PHE A 38 12.39 -9.89 20.95
CA PHE A 38 12.57 -8.44 20.98
C PHE A 38 11.27 -7.71 21.30
N LYS A 39 10.17 -8.04 20.60
CA LYS A 39 8.85 -7.44 20.87
C LYS A 39 8.37 -7.73 22.29
N ALA A 40 8.56 -8.96 22.76
CA ALA A 40 8.21 -9.37 24.12
C ALA A 40 9.03 -8.61 25.18
N MET A 41 10.31 -8.32 24.93
CA MET A 41 11.12 -7.48 25.81
C MET A 41 10.62 -6.03 25.85
N ILE A 42 10.21 -5.45 24.71
CA ILE A 42 9.63 -4.11 24.68
C ILE A 42 8.29 -4.07 25.44
N LEU A 43 7.43 -5.07 25.25
CA LEU A 43 6.18 -5.19 25.99
C LEU A 43 6.44 -5.32 27.50
N ALA A 44 7.39 -6.16 27.91
CA ALA A 44 7.80 -6.32 29.29
C ALA A 44 8.33 -5.01 29.90
N ALA A 45 9.08 -4.21 29.13
CA ALA A 45 9.57 -2.91 29.58
C ALA A 45 8.41 -1.96 29.87
N GLY A 46 7.42 -1.87 28.98
CA GLY A 46 6.23 -1.05 29.19
C GLY A 46 5.39 -1.52 30.37
N VAL A 47 5.13 -2.82 30.50
CA VAL A 47 4.39 -3.40 31.63
C VAL A 47 5.12 -3.18 32.96
N THR A 48 6.45 -3.30 32.97
CA THR A 48 7.28 -3.03 34.15
C THR A 48 7.09 -1.59 34.62
N HIS A 49 7.18 -0.64 33.70
CA HIS A 49 7.01 0.77 34.00
C HIS A 49 5.59 1.10 34.48
N SER A 50 4.56 0.68 33.73
CA SER A 50 3.16 0.93 34.09
C SER A 50 2.73 0.25 35.39
N GLY A 51 3.30 -0.92 35.71
CA GLY A 51 3.00 -1.67 36.94
C GLY A 51 3.81 -1.22 38.17
N GLY A 52 4.73 -0.25 38.02
CA GLY A 52 5.58 0.21 39.12
C GLY A 52 6.67 -0.79 39.55
N ASN A 53 6.98 -1.77 38.71
CA ASN A 53 8.05 -2.73 38.95
C ASN A 53 9.42 -2.09 38.66
N LYS A 54 10.47 -2.52 39.39
CA LYS A 54 11.82 -1.96 39.25
C LYS A 54 12.72 -2.69 38.25
N SER A 55 12.35 -3.90 37.83
CA SER A 55 13.17 -4.76 36.99
C SER A 55 12.39 -5.29 35.80
N ILE A 56 12.87 -4.95 34.60
CA ILE A 56 12.34 -5.47 33.33
C ILE A 56 12.58 -6.98 33.25
N ASP A 57 13.80 -7.43 33.55
CA ASP A 57 14.18 -8.85 33.53
C ASP A 57 13.28 -9.73 34.39
N TYR A 58 12.91 -9.26 35.59
CA TYR A 58 11.98 -9.97 36.46
C TYR A 58 10.61 -10.13 35.79
N THR A 59 10.04 -9.04 35.27
CA THR A 59 8.73 -9.05 34.59
C THR A 59 8.77 -9.94 33.35
N TYR A 60 9.80 -9.80 32.51
CA TYR A 60 9.97 -10.60 31.29
C TYR A 60 10.05 -12.09 31.62
N ARG A 61 10.91 -12.51 32.56
CA ARG A 61 11.03 -13.93 32.93
C ARG A 61 9.75 -14.51 33.52
N ARG A 62 9.00 -13.70 34.27
CA ARG A 62 7.75 -14.13 34.92
C ARG A 62 6.62 -14.36 33.91
N HIS A 63 6.55 -13.55 32.86
CA HIS A 63 5.46 -13.54 31.87
C HIS A 63 5.94 -13.89 30.45
N ARG A 64 7.11 -14.54 30.33
CA ARG A 64 7.78 -14.74 29.04
C ARG A 64 6.89 -15.42 28.03
N ASP A 65 6.29 -16.55 28.42
CA ASP A 65 5.50 -17.36 27.49
C ASP A 65 4.21 -16.63 27.08
N GLU A 66 3.56 -15.91 28.01
CA GLU A 66 2.40 -15.07 27.71
C GLU A 66 2.75 -13.94 26.71
N PHE A 67 3.89 -13.28 26.89
CA PHE A 67 4.33 -12.23 25.98
C PHE A 67 4.74 -12.77 24.61
N LEU A 68 5.42 -13.91 24.56
CA LEU A 68 5.79 -14.54 23.29
C LEU A 68 4.56 -15.02 22.52
N GLU A 69 3.56 -15.56 23.22
CA GLU A 69 2.30 -16.00 22.62
C GLU A 69 1.58 -14.84 21.91
N CYS A 70 1.68 -13.61 22.43
CA CYS A 70 1.12 -12.41 21.78
C CYS A 70 1.75 -12.09 20.42
N PHE A 71 2.92 -12.66 20.11
CA PHE A 71 3.68 -12.43 18.88
C PHE A 71 3.87 -13.71 18.06
N ASP A 72 3.12 -14.75 18.36
CA ASP A 72 3.08 -15.99 17.58
C ASP A 72 2.61 -15.67 16.14
N PRO A 73 3.44 -15.91 15.10
CA PRO A 73 3.09 -15.61 13.72
C PRO A 73 1.80 -16.31 13.26
N ASP A 74 1.55 -17.54 13.71
CA ASP A 74 0.38 -18.32 13.31
C ASP A 74 -0.92 -17.73 13.89
N LYS A 75 -0.82 -16.96 14.99
CA LYS A 75 -1.96 -16.27 15.62
C LYS A 75 -2.11 -14.84 15.14
N THR A 76 -1.00 -14.14 14.97
CA THR A 76 -0.98 -12.70 14.64
C THR A 76 -1.11 -12.43 13.15
N CYS A 77 -0.75 -13.40 12.31
CA CYS A 77 -0.85 -13.33 10.86
C CYS A 77 -1.20 -14.71 10.27
N PRO A 78 -2.35 -15.30 10.62
CA PRO A 78 -2.75 -16.60 10.09
C PRO A 78 -2.85 -16.56 8.57
N SER A 79 -2.56 -17.68 7.92
CA SER A 79 -2.63 -17.77 6.45
C SER A 79 -4.05 -17.42 5.95
N GLY A 80 -4.11 -16.63 4.89
CA GLY A 80 -5.36 -16.11 4.33
C GLY A 80 -5.87 -14.84 5.01
N CYS A 81 -5.19 -14.31 6.04
CA CYS A 81 -5.64 -13.08 6.70
C CYS A 81 -5.33 -11.81 5.88
N ILE A 82 -6.03 -10.72 6.20
CA ILE A 82 -5.82 -9.42 5.55
C ILE A 82 -4.40 -8.86 5.77
N LYS A 83 -3.78 -9.13 6.93
CA LYS A 83 -2.40 -8.70 7.22
C LYS A 83 -1.42 -9.33 6.24
N GLU A 84 -1.54 -10.64 6.00
CA GLU A 84 -0.71 -11.36 5.02
C GLU A 84 -0.87 -10.76 3.61
N LEU A 85 -2.11 -10.52 3.14
CA LEU A 85 -2.37 -9.89 1.85
C LEU A 85 -1.69 -8.51 1.72
N LEU A 86 -1.82 -7.66 2.75
CA LEU A 86 -1.24 -6.31 2.72
C LEU A 86 0.28 -6.33 2.65
N LEU A 87 0.93 -7.24 3.38
CA LEU A 87 2.39 -7.43 3.34
C LEU A 87 2.85 -7.98 1.98
N LEU A 88 2.10 -8.91 1.38
CA LEU A 88 2.38 -9.41 0.03
C LEU A 88 2.28 -8.30 -1.03
N ILE A 89 1.25 -7.44 -0.95
CA ILE A 89 1.10 -6.31 -1.87
C ILE A 89 2.30 -5.37 -1.78
N ARG A 90 2.74 -5.06 -0.56
CA ARG A 90 3.95 -4.27 -0.31
C ARG A 90 5.17 -4.93 -0.95
N ASP A 91 5.40 -6.21 -0.70
CA ASP A 91 6.59 -6.93 -1.20
C ASP A 91 6.65 -6.93 -2.73
N HIS A 92 5.50 -7.10 -3.39
CA HIS A 92 5.41 -6.97 -4.84
C HIS A 92 5.70 -5.54 -5.31
N ALA A 93 5.17 -4.51 -4.65
CA ALA A 93 5.46 -3.12 -4.99
C ALA A 93 6.96 -2.79 -4.83
N VAL A 94 7.59 -3.26 -3.75
CA VAL A 94 9.04 -3.13 -3.53
C VAL A 94 9.83 -3.83 -4.63
N SER A 95 9.42 -5.04 -5.02
CA SER A 95 10.07 -5.80 -6.10
C SER A 95 9.99 -5.07 -7.45
N VAL A 96 8.82 -4.53 -7.80
CA VAL A 96 8.64 -3.74 -9.03
C VAL A 96 9.50 -2.47 -9.00
N ALA A 97 9.51 -1.73 -7.89
CA ALA A 97 10.35 -0.54 -7.75
C ALA A 97 11.85 -0.85 -7.88
N LYS A 98 12.32 -1.95 -7.27
CA LYS A 98 13.71 -2.43 -7.39
C LYS A 98 14.07 -2.83 -8.83
N ARG A 99 13.12 -3.34 -9.61
CA ARG A 99 13.37 -3.68 -11.01
C ARG A 99 13.43 -2.42 -11.87
N LEU A 100 12.47 -1.52 -11.69
CA LEU A 100 12.48 -0.21 -12.35
C LEU A 100 13.74 0.60 -12.04
N SER A 101 14.28 0.50 -10.82
CA SER A 101 15.53 1.16 -10.43
C SER A 101 16.75 0.63 -11.18
N ASN A 102 16.73 -0.65 -11.55
CA ASN A 102 17.83 -1.32 -12.22
C ASN A 102 17.77 -1.20 -13.75
N LEU A 103 16.67 -0.69 -14.31
CA LEU A 103 16.59 -0.45 -15.76
C LEU A 103 17.67 0.54 -16.19
N GLU A 104 18.21 0.35 -17.38
CA GLU A 104 18.97 1.41 -18.04
C GLU A 104 18.00 2.17 -18.94
N ILE A 105 18.00 3.50 -18.85
CA ILE A 105 17.21 4.35 -19.74
C ILE A 105 18.23 5.02 -20.68
N PRO A 106 18.36 4.53 -21.92
CA PRO A 106 19.31 5.08 -22.89
C PRO A 106 19.11 6.58 -23.13
N GLU A 107 20.20 7.26 -23.49
CA GLU A 107 20.14 8.62 -24.03
C GLU A 107 19.31 8.64 -25.32
N GLY A 108 18.56 9.72 -25.53
CA GLY A 108 17.72 9.93 -26.72
C GLY A 108 16.31 9.37 -26.62
N LEU A 109 15.92 8.75 -25.51
CA LEU A 109 14.53 8.44 -25.20
C LEU A 109 13.78 9.67 -24.65
N PRO A 110 12.44 9.72 -24.79
CA PRO A 110 11.65 10.87 -24.34
C PRO A 110 11.89 11.22 -22.86
N PHE A 111 12.04 12.51 -22.56
CA PHE A 111 12.21 12.99 -21.18
C PHE A 111 11.13 12.47 -20.21
N GLY A 112 9.88 12.37 -20.67
CA GLY A 112 8.77 11.89 -19.88
C GLY A 112 8.87 10.40 -19.51
N LEU A 113 9.55 9.57 -20.30
CA LEU A 113 9.87 8.19 -19.92
C LEU A 113 10.75 8.15 -18.67
N PHE A 114 11.77 9.01 -18.63
CA PHE A 114 12.67 9.14 -17.48
C PHE A 114 11.91 9.59 -16.22
N THR A 115 11.11 10.66 -16.33
CA THR A 115 10.39 11.19 -15.15
C THR A 115 9.27 10.26 -14.69
N GLY A 116 8.54 9.63 -15.63
CA GLY A 116 7.54 8.61 -15.34
C GLY A 116 8.14 7.40 -14.61
N ALA A 117 9.25 6.85 -15.09
CA ALA A 117 9.94 5.74 -14.43
C ALA A 117 10.36 6.09 -12.99
N ASN A 118 10.86 7.31 -12.75
CA ASN A 118 11.25 7.75 -11.41
C ASN A 118 10.05 7.97 -10.47
N ALA A 119 8.92 8.48 -10.99
CA ALA A 119 7.68 8.58 -10.22
C ALA A 119 7.17 7.19 -9.82
N LEU A 120 7.28 6.20 -10.71
CA LEU A 120 6.94 4.81 -10.42
C LEU A 120 7.85 4.18 -9.36
N ILE A 121 9.15 4.47 -9.35
CA ILE A 121 10.07 3.99 -8.28
C ILE A 121 9.64 4.58 -6.93
N ARG A 122 9.34 5.89 -6.89
CA ARG A 122 8.86 6.56 -5.67
C ARG A 122 7.54 5.98 -5.16
N LEU A 123 6.71 5.43 -6.04
CA LEU A 123 5.39 4.89 -5.71
C LEU A 123 5.44 3.76 -4.67
N GLN A 124 6.58 3.09 -4.49
CA GLN A 124 6.81 2.17 -3.37
C GLN A 124 6.43 2.80 -2.02
N ALA A 125 6.79 4.06 -1.79
CA ALA A 125 6.45 4.75 -0.54
C ALA A 125 4.94 4.94 -0.36
N THR A 126 4.20 5.11 -1.46
CA THR A 126 2.73 5.18 -1.44
C THR A 126 2.13 3.85 -1.01
N PHE A 127 2.65 2.72 -1.51
CA PHE A 127 2.22 1.38 -1.07
C PHE A 127 2.50 1.17 0.41
N HIS A 128 3.71 1.45 0.89
CA HIS A 128 4.02 1.32 2.32
C HIS A 128 3.10 2.19 3.19
N ALA A 129 2.84 3.45 2.81
CA ALA A 129 1.96 4.33 3.56
C ALA A 129 0.52 3.79 3.62
N ALA A 130 -0.03 3.35 2.49
CA ALA A 130 -1.38 2.79 2.44
C ALA A 130 -1.50 1.47 3.22
N VAL A 131 -0.50 0.59 3.10
CA VAL A 131 -0.42 -0.67 3.87
C VAL A 131 -0.35 -0.38 5.38
N GLN A 132 0.53 0.52 5.80
CA GLN A 132 0.67 0.92 7.20
C GLN A 132 -0.65 1.47 7.77
N LEU A 133 -1.37 2.32 7.03
CA LEU A 133 -2.67 2.85 7.45
C LEU A 133 -3.71 1.72 7.59
N SER A 134 -3.80 0.84 6.61
CA SER A 134 -4.73 -0.30 6.64
C SER A 134 -4.43 -1.28 7.79
N LEU A 135 -3.15 -1.57 8.06
CA LEU A 135 -2.74 -2.40 9.19
C LEU A 135 -3.12 -1.79 10.55
N ASN A 136 -3.27 -0.46 10.62
CA ASN A 136 -3.67 0.26 11.84
C ASN A 136 -5.19 0.51 11.94
N GLY A 137 -5.99 -0.08 11.05
CA GLY A 137 -7.45 0.07 11.06
C GLY A 137 -7.96 1.32 10.32
N LEU A 138 -7.07 2.09 9.69
CA LEU A 138 -7.35 3.41 9.07
C LEU A 138 -7.64 3.25 7.57
N GLY A 139 -8.66 2.46 7.25
CA GLY A 139 -8.99 2.10 5.86
C GLY A 139 -9.38 3.30 4.99
N ILE A 140 -10.13 4.27 5.54
CA ILE A 140 -10.57 5.47 4.81
C ILE A 140 -9.38 6.38 4.48
N GLU A 141 -8.46 6.57 5.42
CA GLU A 141 -7.23 7.34 5.21
C GLU A 141 -6.32 6.65 4.18
N SER A 142 -6.25 5.32 4.24
CA SER A 142 -5.53 4.52 3.25
C SER A 142 -6.07 4.75 1.83
N GLU A 143 -7.40 4.82 1.66
CA GLU A 143 -8.03 5.15 0.37
C GLU A 143 -7.61 6.50 -0.21
N ALA A 144 -7.37 7.51 0.63
CA ALA A 144 -6.85 8.80 0.17
C ALA A 144 -5.42 8.67 -0.40
N VAL A 145 -4.57 7.84 0.22
CA VAL A 145 -3.22 7.55 -0.26
C VAL A 145 -3.26 6.74 -1.56
N ILE A 146 -4.13 5.73 -1.64
CA ILE A 146 -4.34 4.91 -2.84
C ILE A 146 -4.77 5.80 -4.02
N ARG A 147 -5.65 6.78 -3.78
CA ARG A 147 -6.07 7.75 -4.79
C ARG A 147 -4.88 8.51 -5.38
N GLN A 148 -3.99 9.01 -4.53
CA GLN A 148 -2.78 9.69 -4.97
C GLN A 148 -1.86 8.75 -5.76
N GLY A 149 -1.82 7.47 -5.39
CA GLY A 149 -1.12 6.44 -6.15
C GLY A 149 -1.68 6.30 -7.57
N LEU A 150 -3.00 6.22 -7.70
CA LEU A 150 -3.69 6.08 -8.98
C LEU A 150 -3.47 7.30 -9.90
N GLU A 151 -3.48 8.50 -9.34
CA GLU A 151 -3.16 9.74 -10.06
C GLU A 151 -1.71 9.72 -10.58
N GLN A 152 -0.75 9.25 -9.78
CA GLN A 152 0.66 9.12 -10.18
C GLN A 152 0.86 8.05 -11.27
N LEU A 153 0.12 6.94 -11.24
CA LEU A 153 0.16 5.93 -12.31
C LEU A 153 -0.37 6.49 -13.63
N ALA A 154 -1.53 7.15 -13.57
CA ALA A 154 -2.15 7.77 -14.75
C ALA A 154 -1.23 8.83 -15.37
N TRP A 155 -0.60 9.65 -14.53
CA TRP A 155 0.39 10.63 -14.97
C TRP A 155 1.62 9.96 -15.62
N SER A 156 2.19 8.95 -14.95
CA SER A 156 3.39 8.25 -15.44
C SER A 156 3.16 7.63 -16.81
N LEU A 157 2.00 7.02 -17.03
CA LEU A 157 1.63 6.46 -18.34
C LEU A 157 1.48 7.56 -19.41
N ARG A 158 0.91 8.71 -19.04
CA ARG A 158 0.65 9.81 -19.98
C ARG A 158 1.94 10.47 -20.47
N VAL A 159 2.95 10.57 -19.62
CA VAL A 159 4.20 11.28 -19.97
C VAL A 159 5.18 10.43 -20.77
N LEU A 160 5.01 9.11 -20.89
CA LEU A 160 6.03 8.21 -21.47
C LEU A 160 6.53 8.63 -22.87
N GLU A 161 5.66 9.22 -23.69
CA GLU A 161 5.98 9.60 -25.07
C GLU A 161 6.32 11.09 -25.24
N ILE A 162 6.34 11.85 -24.13
CA ILE A 162 6.55 13.30 -24.16
C ILE A 162 8.04 13.60 -24.01
N ASP A 163 8.64 14.16 -25.06
CA ASP A 163 10.06 14.52 -25.03
C ASP A 163 10.31 15.91 -24.43
N ASP A 164 9.35 16.83 -24.56
CA ASP A 164 9.48 18.18 -24.03
C ASP A 164 9.38 18.20 -22.48
N PRO A 165 10.43 18.65 -21.76
CA PRO A 165 10.42 18.68 -20.30
C PRO A 165 9.36 19.59 -19.69
N ASP A 166 9.10 20.74 -20.29
CA ASP A 166 8.14 21.72 -19.77
C ASP A 166 6.71 21.18 -19.95
N VAL A 167 6.44 20.52 -21.07
CA VAL A 167 5.15 19.84 -21.30
C VAL A 167 4.98 18.68 -20.33
N SER A 168 6.01 17.83 -20.17
CA SER A 168 5.94 16.67 -19.26
C SER A 168 5.69 17.10 -17.81
N GLN A 169 6.35 18.17 -17.35
CA GLN A 169 6.22 18.66 -15.97
C GLN A 169 4.95 19.49 -15.75
N GLY A 170 4.41 20.12 -16.79
CA GLY A 170 3.20 20.94 -16.72
C GLY A 170 1.89 20.14 -16.62
N ILE A 171 1.92 18.82 -16.86
CA ILE A 171 0.72 17.98 -16.82
C ILE A 171 0.34 17.67 -15.36
N ALA A 172 -0.86 18.08 -14.96
CA ALA A 172 -1.40 17.81 -13.63
C ALA A 172 -1.89 16.34 -13.51
N PRO A 173 -1.42 15.56 -12.51
CA PRO A 173 -1.75 14.13 -12.38
C PRO A 173 -3.25 13.80 -12.31
N ASN A 174 -4.02 14.62 -11.59
CA ASN A 174 -5.47 14.45 -11.43
C ASN A 174 -6.25 14.55 -12.76
N THR A 175 -5.68 15.19 -13.80
CA THR A 175 -6.30 15.28 -15.13
C THR A 175 -6.09 14.02 -15.98
N CYS A 176 -5.11 13.19 -15.62
CA CYS A 176 -4.67 12.04 -16.41
C CYS A 176 -5.58 10.81 -16.25
N ILE A 177 -6.40 10.77 -15.19
CA ILE A 177 -7.33 9.66 -14.92
C ILE A 177 -8.26 9.39 -16.10
N SER A 178 -8.71 10.44 -16.79
CA SER A 178 -9.59 10.32 -17.95
C SER A 178 -9.00 9.45 -19.07
N GLN A 179 -7.71 9.66 -19.37
CA GLN A 179 -6.95 8.89 -20.35
C GLN A 179 -6.60 7.51 -19.81
N PHE A 180 -6.28 7.39 -18.52
CA PHE A 180 -5.96 6.10 -17.92
C PHE A 180 -7.12 5.08 -18.04
N LYS A 181 -8.38 5.55 -18.05
CA LYS A 181 -9.57 4.69 -18.24
C LYS A 181 -9.61 3.94 -19.57
N SER A 182 -8.95 4.44 -20.62
CA SER A 182 -8.94 3.71 -21.90
C SER A 182 -8.13 2.41 -21.82
N VAL A 183 -7.20 2.35 -20.86
CA VAL A 183 -6.28 1.24 -20.65
C VAL A 183 -6.67 0.42 -19.42
N PHE A 184 -7.15 1.08 -18.37
CA PHE A 184 -7.73 0.48 -17.17
C PHE A 184 -9.17 0.96 -16.99
N PRO A 185 -10.18 0.31 -17.61
CA PRO A 185 -11.57 0.75 -17.53
C PRO A 185 -12.07 0.90 -16.08
N GLY A 186 -11.59 0.04 -15.17
CA GLY A 186 -11.87 0.11 -13.74
C GLY A 186 -11.46 1.40 -13.04
N ALA A 187 -10.43 2.08 -13.57
CA ALA A 187 -9.81 3.22 -12.89
C ALA A 187 -10.80 4.37 -12.67
N GLY A 188 -11.80 4.54 -13.53
CA GLY A 188 -12.80 5.59 -13.36
C GLY A 188 -13.74 5.33 -12.19
N PHE A 189 -14.16 4.08 -12.01
CA PHE A 189 -14.99 3.68 -10.87
C PHE A 189 -14.19 3.77 -9.57
N VAL A 190 -12.98 3.18 -9.56
CA VAL A 190 -12.06 3.22 -8.40
C VAL A 190 -11.79 4.65 -7.97
N TYR A 191 -11.36 5.50 -8.91
CA TYR A 191 -11.05 6.89 -8.62
C TYR A 191 -12.25 7.66 -8.06
N GLY A 192 -13.45 7.39 -8.57
CA GLY A 192 -14.69 7.97 -8.04
C GLY A 192 -14.94 7.58 -6.60
N ALA A 193 -14.88 6.27 -6.30
CA ALA A 193 -15.07 5.74 -4.95
C ALA A 193 -14.04 6.30 -3.95
N LEU A 194 -12.76 6.31 -4.33
CA LEU A 194 -11.69 6.86 -3.51
C LEU A 194 -11.85 8.38 -3.29
N SER A 195 -12.31 9.11 -4.31
CA SER A 195 -12.58 10.55 -4.20
C SER A 195 -13.73 10.85 -3.24
N ASP A 196 -14.77 10.00 -3.22
CA ASP A 196 -15.87 10.15 -2.28
C ASP A 196 -15.46 9.94 -0.83
N ALA A 197 -14.58 8.95 -0.60
CA ALA A 197 -14.03 8.67 0.72
C ALA A 197 -13.14 9.84 1.17
N ALA A 198 -12.18 10.24 0.33
CA ALA A 198 -11.23 11.31 0.64
C ALA A 198 -11.88 12.68 0.90
N HIS A 199 -13.02 12.97 0.25
CA HIS A 199 -13.74 14.24 0.44
C HIS A 199 -14.93 14.14 1.41
N LEU A 200 -15.11 13.00 2.10
CA LEU A 200 -16.22 12.76 3.01
C LEU A 200 -17.59 13.07 2.35
N ALA A 201 -17.78 12.62 1.11
CA ALA A 201 -19.04 12.79 0.41
C ALA A 201 -20.20 12.20 1.24
N PRO A 202 -21.41 12.78 1.26
CA PRO A 202 -22.50 12.31 2.13
C PRO A 202 -22.79 10.80 2.02
N ARG A 203 -22.59 10.20 0.84
CA ARG A 203 -22.76 8.76 0.63
C ARG A 203 -21.77 7.86 1.37
N THR A 204 -20.63 8.39 1.81
CA THR A 204 -19.61 7.65 2.58
C THR A 204 -19.78 7.81 4.09
N HIS A 205 -20.64 8.72 4.56
CA HIS A 205 -20.85 8.97 6.00
C HIS A 205 -21.25 7.71 6.77
N LYS A 206 -22.07 6.84 6.18
CA LYS A 206 -22.47 5.56 6.78
C LYS A 206 -21.32 4.59 7.08
N ARG A 207 -20.12 4.83 6.56
CA ARG A 207 -18.93 4.01 6.82
C ARG A 207 -18.35 4.28 8.20
N PHE A 208 -18.53 5.51 8.71
CA PHE A 208 -17.96 5.94 9.99
C PHE A 208 -18.98 6.54 10.96
N LEU A 209 -20.20 6.88 10.53
CA LEU A 209 -21.29 7.33 11.40
C LEU A 209 -22.34 6.26 11.56
N SER A 210 -22.66 5.92 12.81
CA SER A 210 -23.81 5.10 13.18
C SER A 210 -24.71 5.85 14.12
N PHE A 211 -26.02 5.81 13.87
CA PHE A 211 -27.04 6.41 14.74
C PHE A 211 -27.65 5.30 15.58
N VAL A 212 -27.46 5.38 16.90
CA VAL A 212 -28.02 4.48 17.90
C VAL A 212 -29.09 5.25 18.70
N GLU A 213 -29.99 4.54 19.40
CA GLU A 213 -31.19 5.15 20.03
C GLU A 213 -30.90 6.42 20.85
N ASP A 214 -29.77 6.46 21.57
CA ASP A 214 -29.38 7.56 22.45
C ASP A 214 -28.17 8.38 21.96
N GLY A 215 -27.71 8.21 20.71
CA GLY A 215 -26.51 8.95 20.27
C GLY A 215 -25.98 8.67 18.87
N VAL A 216 -24.81 9.24 18.61
CA VAL A 216 -24.05 9.06 17.37
C VAL A 216 -22.71 8.43 17.71
N GLU A 217 -22.43 7.28 17.10
CA GLU A 217 -21.14 6.61 17.18
C GLU A 217 -20.29 6.99 15.97
N VAL A 218 -19.00 7.25 16.22
CA VAL A 218 -18.01 7.55 15.19
C VAL A 218 -16.95 6.45 15.18
N SER A 219 -16.91 5.67 14.10
CA SER A 219 -15.88 4.65 13.89
C SER A 219 -14.60 5.29 13.36
N ILE A 220 -13.55 5.28 14.18
CA ILE A 220 -12.22 5.76 13.79
C ILE A 220 -11.41 4.64 13.13
N ARG A 221 -11.63 3.38 13.56
CA ARG A 221 -10.94 2.20 13.04
C ARG A 221 -11.95 1.13 12.67
N ASN A 222 -11.88 0.65 11.43
CA ASN A 222 -12.87 -0.29 10.91
C ASN A 222 -12.24 -1.37 10.01
N PRO A 223 -12.29 -2.65 10.41
CA PRO A 223 -11.78 -3.76 9.59
C PRO A 223 -12.42 -3.86 8.20
N ASN A 224 -13.71 -3.53 8.06
CA ASN A 224 -14.41 -3.61 6.78
C ASN A 224 -13.91 -2.54 5.79
N ASP A 225 -13.57 -1.36 6.30
CA ASP A 225 -12.95 -0.31 5.50
C ASP A 225 -11.51 -0.70 5.12
N CYS A 226 -10.80 -1.42 5.99
CA CYS A 226 -9.47 -1.96 5.67
C CYS A 226 -9.54 -3.03 4.58
N ALA A 227 -10.54 -3.93 4.63
CA ALA A 227 -10.79 -4.91 3.57
C ALA A 227 -11.11 -4.25 2.23
N SER A 228 -11.90 -3.16 2.26
CA SER A 228 -12.21 -2.38 1.05
C SER A 228 -10.96 -1.68 0.51
N SER A 229 -10.16 -1.08 1.38
CA SER A 229 -8.86 -0.49 1.02
C SER A 229 -7.91 -1.54 0.43
N ALA A 230 -7.83 -2.74 1.01
CA ALA A 230 -7.01 -3.83 0.49
C ALA A 230 -7.41 -4.22 -0.94
N LEU A 231 -8.71 -4.27 -1.24
CA LEU A 231 -9.19 -4.48 -2.62
C LEU A 231 -8.68 -3.38 -3.58
N PHE A 232 -8.75 -2.12 -3.18
CA PHE A 232 -8.24 -1.02 -3.99
C PHE A 232 -6.71 -1.04 -4.12
N LEU A 233 -5.98 -1.53 -3.11
CA LEU A 233 -4.54 -1.76 -3.18
C LEU A 233 -4.18 -2.87 -4.17
N VAL A 234 -4.95 -3.96 -4.22
CA VAL A 234 -4.76 -5.00 -5.25
C VAL A 234 -4.97 -4.41 -6.65
N PHE A 235 -5.98 -3.57 -6.83
CA PHE A 235 -6.19 -2.85 -8.09
C PHE A 235 -5.02 -1.90 -8.42
N LEU A 236 -4.55 -1.14 -7.44
CA LEU A 236 -3.42 -0.24 -7.62
C LEU A 236 -2.15 -1.00 -7.99
N LEU A 237 -1.91 -2.17 -7.39
CA LEU A 237 -0.77 -3.04 -7.72
C LEU A 237 -0.84 -3.56 -9.16
N ASP A 238 -2.02 -3.98 -9.62
CA ASP A 238 -2.24 -4.43 -11.00
C ASP A 238 -1.89 -3.31 -12.00
N ALA A 239 -2.45 -2.13 -11.75
CA ALA A 239 -2.18 -0.93 -12.52
C ALA A 239 -0.70 -0.55 -12.48
N TYR A 240 -0.05 -0.67 -11.33
CA TYR A 240 1.37 -0.36 -11.16
C TYR A 240 2.26 -1.28 -11.98
N ILE A 241 2.02 -2.59 -11.90
CA ILE A 241 2.73 -3.60 -12.69
C ILE A 241 2.55 -3.34 -14.18
N TYR A 242 1.33 -3.04 -14.62
CA TYR A 242 1.09 -2.72 -16.02
C TYR A 242 1.89 -1.50 -16.48
N VAL A 243 1.82 -0.38 -15.75
CA VAL A 243 2.52 0.85 -16.16
C VAL A 243 4.04 0.65 -16.11
N ALA A 244 4.55 -0.11 -15.14
CA ALA A 244 5.96 -0.51 -15.09
C ALA A 244 6.40 -1.36 -16.29
N ARG A 245 5.53 -2.26 -16.79
CA ARG A 245 5.77 -3.02 -18.02
C ARG A 245 5.83 -2.09 -19.23
N GLN A 246 4.97 -1.07 -19.33
CA GLN A 246 5.02 -0.10 -20.43
C GLN A 246 6.35 0.66 -20.46
N VAL A 247 6.86 1.08 -19.30
CA VAL A 247 8.20 1.69 -19.18
C VAL A 247 9.29 0.74 -19.66
N SER A 248 9.21 -0.54 -19.26
CA SER A 248 10.22 -1.55 -19.62
C SER A 248 10.22 -1.83 -21.12
N LEU A 249 9.04 -1.97 -21.72
CA LEU A 249 8.88 -2.13 -23.18
C LEU A 249 9.44 -0.93 -23.94
N ALA A 250 9.21 0.29 -23.45
CA ALA A 250 9.72 1.51 -24.09
C ALA A 250 11.26 1.59 -24.08
N VAL A 251 11.94 0.94 -23.12
CA VAL A 251 13.41 0.84 -23.10
C VAL A 251 13.94 -0.43 -23.78
N GLY A 252 13.08 -1.25 -24.39
CA GLY A 252 13.47 -2.49 -25.06
C GLY A 252 13.86 -3.62 -24.09
N SER A 253 13.39 -3.57 -22.84
CA SER A 253 13.60 -4.60 -21.83
C SER A 253 12.29 -5.31 -21.50
N GLU A 254 12.36 -6.60 -21.18
CA GLU A 254 11.22 -7.29 -20.56
C GLU A 254 11.27 -7.12 -19.05
N LEU A 255 10.13 -6.76 -18.46
CA LEU A 255 9.94 -6.82 -17.01
C LEU A 255 9.39 -8.20 -16.66
N GLU A 256 10.26 -9.17 -16.45
CA GLU A 256 9.84 -10.46 -15.88
C GLU A 256 9.21 -10.19 -14.52
N THR A 257 7.95 -10.55 -14.30
CA THR A 257 7.29 -10.47 -12.99
C THR A 257 6.97 -11.86 -12.49
N GLU A 258 7.50 -12.24 -11.33
CA GLU A 258 7.11 -13.47 -10.60
C GLU A 258 5.69 -13.37 -10.03
N PHE A 259 5.01 -12.24 -10.26
CA PHE A 259 3.66 -11.99 -9.81
C PHE A 259 2.67 -12.88 -10.55
N GLU A 260 2.03 -13.80 -9.83
CA GLU A 260 1.04 -14.75 -10.35
C GLU A 260 -0.31 -14.09 -10.72
N GLY A 261 -0.37 -12.77 -10.72
CA GLY A 261 -1.51 -11.96 -11.15
C GLY A 261 -2.46 -11.58 -10.01
N CYS A 262 -3.01 -10.36 -10.06
CA CYS A 262 -3.90 -9.84 -9.02
C CYS A 262 -5.15 -10.71 -8.86
N LYS A 263 -5.60 -11.37 -9.92
CA LYS A 263 -6.72 -12.32 -9.87
C LYS A 263 -6.45 -13.51 -8.94
N LYS A 264 -5.21 -14.02 -8.90
CA LYS A 264 -4.86 -15.12 -7.99
C LYS A 264 -4.91 -14.67 -6.53
N LEU A 265 -4.39 -13.49 -6.23
CA LEU A 265 -4.52 -12.88 -4.90
C LEU A 265 -6.00 -12.75 -4.49
N LEU A 266 -6.85 -12.23 -5.37
CA LEU A 266 -8.28 -12.10 -5.06
C LEU A 266 -8.97 -13.44 -4.79
N CYS A 267 -8.59 -14.50 -5.50
CA CYS A 267 -9.10 -15.85 -5.23
C CYS A 267 -8.61 -16.38 -3.88
N GLN A 268 -7.33 -16.21 -3.58
CA GLN A 268 -6.71 -16.70 -2.35
C GLN A 268 -7.24 -15.99 -1.10
N TYR A 269 -7.56 -14.70 -1.21
CA TYR A 269 -8.00 -13.86 -0.10
C TYR A 269 -9.48 -13.48 -0.15
N GLN A 270 -10.30 -14.25 -0.88
CA GLN A 270 -11.73 -13.95 -1.06
C GLN A 270 -12.51 -13.85 0.26
N ASP A 271 -12.09 -14.60 1.29
CA ASP A 271 -12.80 -14.68 2.58
C ASP A 271 -12.56 -13.45 3.47
N VAL A 272 -11.53 -12.66 3.19
CA VAL A 272 -11.18 -11.43 3.93
C VAL A 272 -11.41 -10.15 3.12
N LEU A 273 -11.74 -10.30 1.84
CA LEU A 273 -12.08 -9.21 0.95
C LEU A 273 -13.61 -9.04 0.86
N PRO A 274 -14.11 -7.89 0.38
CA PRO A 274 -15.54 -7.73 0.15
C PRO A 274 -16.08 -8.83 -0.79
N ASN A 275 -17.26 -9.39 -0.51
CA ASN A 275 -17.84 -10.52 -1.26
C ASN A 275 -17.97 -10.29 -2.79
N HIS A 276 -17.98 -9.04 -3.23
CA HIS A 276 -18.07 -8.65 -4.63
C HIS A 276 -16.69 -8.45 -5.30
N ALA A 277 -15.58 -8.66 -4.58
CA ALA A 277 -14.23 -8.33 -5.03
C ALA A 277 -13.85 -9.01 -6.35
N LEU A 278 -14.10 -10.31 -6.48
CA LEU A 278 -13.78 -11.08 -7.69
C LEU A 278 -14.61 -10.64 -8.90
N GLU A 279 -15.92 -10.48 -8.73
CA GLU A 279 -16.82 -10.02 -9.79
C GLU A 279 -16.46 -8.59 -10.21
N TRP A 280 -16.20 -7.73 -9.23
CA TRP A 280 -15.80 -6.36 -9.45
C TRP A 280 -14.49 -6.30 -10.23
N PHE A 281 -13.45 -6.99 -9.80
CA PHE A 281 -12.15 -6.98 -10.48
C PHE A 281 -12.24 -7.62 -11.87
N GLY A 282 -13.01 -8.69 -12.04
CA GLY A 282 -13.19 -9.36 -13.33
C GLY A 282 -13.79 -8.48 -14.42
N ARG A 283 -14.54 -7.43 -14.05
CA ARG A 283 -15.10 -6.45 -14.99
C ARG A 283 -14.10 -5.38 -15.43
N TRP A 284 -12.99 -5.22 -14.70
CA TRP A 284 -12.26 -3.96 -14.63
C TRP A 284 -10.74 -4.07 -14.61
N GLY A 285 -10.18 -5.23 -14.31
CA GLY A 285 -8.75 -5.52 -14.39
C GLY A 285 -8.24 -5.48 -15.83
N ALA A 286 -6.92 -5.46 -16.02
CA ALA A 286 -6.33 -5.54 -17.35
C ALA A 286 -6.78 -6.85 -18.02
N GLY A 287 -7.64 -6.74 -19.02
CA GLY A 287 -8.11 -7.89 -19.79
C GLY A 287 -6.93 -8.52 -20.52
N GLY A 288 -6.43 -9.65 -20.01
CA GLY A 288 -5.38 -10.45 -20.65
C GLY A 288 -3.98 -10.15 -20.14
N THR A 289 -3.68 -10.55 -18.90
CA THR A 289 -2.35 -11.05 -18.51
C THR A 289 -2.54 -12.37 -17.81
#